data_AF-A0A7S1EPL9-F1
#
_entry.id   AF-A0A7S1EPL9-F1
#
_cell.length_a   1.000
_cell.length_b   1.000
_cell.length_c   1.000
_cell.angle_alpha   90.00
_cell.angle_beta   90.00
_cell.angle_gamma   90.00
#
_symmetry.space_group_name_H-M   'P 1'
#
loop_
_entity.id
_entity.type
_entity.pdbx_description
1 polymer ?
#
loop_
_entity_poly.entity_id
_entity_poly.type
_entity_poly.pdbx_seq_one_letter_code
_entity_poly.pdbx_strand_id
1 'polypeptide(L)'
;KTARESASLGADSVRYDDKDIPSAVGSASKEDLMRWLSTRALPSQKMALEVNLAEGRGLVATEDIKRGEQLLGVDKGTLITVERAIAEAKLGPKHANLQEWSVLATFLAQQALALDNGTAGAFGDYIRALPRRTGSVLDWPEEEVDKLLKGSP
;
A
#
# COMPACT_ATOMS: atom_id res chain seq x y z
N LYS A 1 -17.55 -33.85 -39.04
CA LYS A 1 -16.71 -34.15 -37.84
C LYS A 1 -15.47 -33.28 -37.93
N THR A 2 -15.47 -32.13 -37.29
CA THR A 2 -14.28 -31.28 -37.18
C THR A 2 -14.29 -30.77 -35.76
N ALA A 3 -13.44 -31.37 -34.93
CA ALA A 3 -13.30 -30.99 -33.53
C ALA A 3 -12.67 -29.60 -33.48
N ARG A 4 -13.39 -28.64 -32.89
CA ARG A 4 -12.80 -27.38 -32.44
C ARG A 4 -11.97 -27.73 -31.21
N GLU A 5 -10.65 -27.73 -31.40
CA GLU A 5 -9.69 -27.77 -30.31
C GLU A 5 -9.78 -26.43 -29.58
N SER A 6 -10.50 -26.44 -28.47
CA SER A 6 -10.55 -25.33 -27.52
C SER A 6 -9.18 -25.23 -26.87
N ALA A 7 -8.29 -24.40 -27.43
CA ALA A 7 -7.11 -23.98 -26.71
C ALA A 7 -7.58 -23.22 -25.46
N SER A 8 -7.56 -23.89 -24.30
CA SER A 8 -7.61 -23.19 -23.03
C SER A 8 -6.36 -22.33 -23.01
N LEU A 9 -6.55 -21.00 -23.11
CA LEU A 9 -5.55 -20.05 -22.66
C LEU A 9 -5.25 -20.46 -21.23
N GLY A 10 -4.09 -21.08 -21.03
CA GLY A 10 -3.56 -21.33 -19.70
C GLY A 10 -3.62 -20.00 -18.96
N ALA A 11 -4.09 -20.03 -17.73
CA ALA A 11 -3.76 -18.97 -16.79
C ALA A 11 -2.25 -19.03 -16.60
N ASP A 12 -1.49 -18.54 -17.58
CA ASP A 12 -0.06 -18.32 -17.46
C ASP A 12 0.11 -17.28 -16.36
N SER A 13 0.32 -17.80 -15.15
CA SER A 13 0.94 -17.17 -13.99
C SER A 13 1.00 -15.64 -14.06
N VAL A 14 -0.12 -14.95 -13.85
CA VAL A 14 -0.10 -13.49 -13.72
C VAL A 14 0.47 -13.16 -12.34
N ARG A 15 1.78 -13.29 -12.18
CA ARG A 15 2.50 -12.62 -11.11
C ARG A 15 2.57 -11.15 -11.50
N TYR A 16 2.11 -10.27 -10.61
CA TYR A 16 2.50 -8.86 -10.70
C TYR A 16 3.99 -8.79 -10.39
N ASP A 17 4.77 -8.63 -11.44
CA ASP A 17 6.21 -8.49 -11.37
C ASP A 17 6.51 -7.09 -10.81
N ASP A 18 7.69 -6.88 -10.21
CA ASP A 18 8.05 -5.59 -9.62
C ASP A 18 7.99 -4.46 -10.64
N LYS A 19 8.12 -4.79 -11.94
CA LYS A 19 7.94 -3.86 -13.07
C LYS A 19 6.51 -3.33 -13.23
N ASP A 20 5.51 -4.04 -12.70
CA ASP A 20 4.10 -3.67 -12.81
C ASP A 20 3.68 -2.69 -11.70
N ILE A 21 4.48 -2.57 -10.65
CA ILE A 21 4.30 -1.60 -9.57
C ILE A 21 5.03 -0.31 -9.94
N PRO A 22 4.35 0.85 -9.97
CA PRO A 22 4.98 2.14 -10.26
C PRO A 22 6.30 2.33 -9.53
N SER A 23 7.33 2.76 -10.25
CA SER A 23 8.72 2.74 -9.78
C SER A 23 8.96 3.64 -8.57
N ALA A 24 8.16 4.72 -8.45
CA ALA A 24 8.24 5.61 -7.31
C ALA A 24 7.71 4.99 -6.00
N VAL A 25 6.86 3.97 -6.02
CA VAL A 25 6.38 3.31 -4.79
C VAL A 25 7.55 2.65 -4.06
N GLY A 26 7.65 2.87 -2.75
CA GLY A 26 8.73 2.35 -1.91
C GLY A 26 10.08 3.05 -2.07
N SER A 27 10.16 4.16 -2.82
CA SER A 27 11.41 4.90 -3.01
C SER A 27 11.69 5.96 -1.94
N ALA A 28 10.73 6.26 -1.05
CA ALA A 28 10.91 7.32 -0.05
C ALA A 28 11.88 6.91 1.06
N SER A 29 12.80 7.82 1.39
CA SER A 29 13.66 7.69 2.56
C SER A 29 12.90 7.95 3.87
N LYS A 30 13.54 7.65 5.00
CA LYS A 30 13.06 8.05 6.33
C LYS A 30 12.87 9.56 6.41
N GLU A 31 13.82 10.32 5.88
CA GLU A 31 13.83 11.78 5.90
C GLU A 31 12.69 12.36 5.07
N ASP A 32 12.37 11.74 3.93
CA ASP A 32 11.25 12.18 3.07
C ASP A 32 9.90 11.97 3.75
N LEU A 33 9.67 10.79 4.35
CA LEU A 33 8.43 10.52 5.06
C LEU A 33 8.28 11.44 6.29
N MET A 34 9.37 11.63 7.06
CA MET A 34 9.34 12.54 8.21
C MET A 34 9.10 13.99 7.80
N ARG A 35 9.69 14.44 6.68
CA ARG A 35 9.44 15.78 6.13
C ARG A 35 7.97 15.96 5.77
N TRP A 36 7.36 14.99 5.09
CA TRP A 36 5.93 15.03 4.74
C TRP A 36 5.02 15.01 5.97
N LEU A 37 5.33 14.20 6.98
CA LEU A 37 4.55 14.20 8.22
C LEU A 37 4.65 15.54 8.97
N SER A 38 5.82 16.17 8.98
CA SER A 38 5.99 17.51 9.56
C SER A 38 5.17 18.58 8.84
N THR A 39 5.05 18.54 7.50
CA THR A 39 4.17 19.47 6.77
C THR A 39 2.68 19.21 7.04
N ARG A 40 2.33 18.01 7.52
CA ARG A 40 1.00 17.62 7.98
C ARG A 40 0.75 17.87 9.47
N ALA A 41 1.60 18.69 10.11
CA ALA A 41 1.52 19.04 11.52
C ALA A 41 1.61 17.83 12.46
N LEU A 42 2.49 16.87 12.15
CA LEU A 42 2.81 15.77 13.08
C LEU A 42 3.22 16.36 14.45
N PRO A 43 2.51 16.01 15.53
CA PRO A 43 2.85 16.51 16.86
C PRO A 43 4.19 15.93 17.34
N SER A 44 4.84 16.64 18.27
CA SER A 44 5.99 16.08 18.98
C SER A 44 5.59 14.78 19.66
N GLN A 45 6.43 13.76 19.53
CA GLN A 45 6.16 12.41 20.00
C GLN A 45 7.44 11.76 20.53
N LYS A 46 7.30 10.84 21.49
CA LYS A 46 8.41 10.08 22.09
C LYS A 46 8.88 8.90 21.24
N MET A 47 8.74 8.99 19.93
CA MET A 47 9.01 7.90 18.99
C MET A 47 9.66 8.43 17.72
N ALA A 48 10.65 7.69 17.23
CA ALA A 48 11.31 7.93 15.96
C ALA A 48 11.01 6.79 14.98
N LEU A 49 10.95 7.13 13.70
CA LEU A 49 10.91 6.15 12.62
C LEU A 49 12.27 5.43 12.52
N GLU A 50 12.27 4.10 12.59
CA GLU A 50 13.41 3.23 12.31
C GLU A 50 13.11 2.41 11.06
N VAL A 51 14.14 2.16 10.24
CA VAL A 51 13.99 1.48 8.95
C VAL A 51 14.71 0.15 8.86
N ASN A 52 15.51 -0.20 9.87
CA ASN A 52 16.29 -1.43 9.93
C ASN A 52 15.79 -2.37 11.05
N LEU A 53 14.48 -2.62 11.11
CA LEU A 53 13.88 -3.61 12.00
C LEU A 53 13.68 -4.94 11.26
N ALA A 54 13.50 -6.03 12.01
CA ALA A 54 13.21 -7.34 11.42
C ALA A 54 11.90 -7.32 10.61
N GLU A 55 10.95 -6.50 11.04
CA GLU A 55 9.65 -6.26 10.40
C GLU A 55 9.71 -5.16 9.31
N GLY A 56 10.91 -4.66 8.98
CA GLY A 56 11.13 -3.57 8.06
C GLY A 56 11.16 -2.21 8.75
N ARG A 57 10.16 -1.36 8.50
CA ARG A 57 10.08 -0.01 9.09
C ARG A 57 9.10 0.02 10.24
N GLY A 58 9.45 0.72 11.32
CA GLY A 58 8.60 0.82 12.50
C GLY A 58 8.92 2.03 13.37
N LEU A 59 8.19 2.16 14.47
CA LEU A 59 8.38 3.24 15.44
C LEU A 59 9.12 2.70 16.66
N VAL A 60 10.21 3.38 17.04
CA VAL A 60 11.03 3.06 18.21
C VAL A 60 10.92 4.19 19.23
N ALA A 61 10.70 3.83 20.49
CA ALA A 61 10.64 4.79 21.58
C ALA A 61 11.99 5.52 21.76
N THR A 62 11.94 6.84 21.87
CA THR A 62 13.13 7.67 22.19
C THR A 62 13.21 8.02 23.67
N GLU A 63 12.12 7.80 24.41
CA GLU A 63 11.96 8.06 25.83
C GLU A 63 11.05 7.00 26.45
N ASP A 64 11.00 6.95 27.78
CA ASP A 64 10.09 6.07 28.51
C ASP A 64 8.61 6.42 28.22
N ILE A 65 7.86 5.39 27.83
CA ILE A 65 6.43 5.44 27.52
C ILE A 65 5.66 4.64 28.57
N LYS A 66 4.69 5.28 29.22
CA LYS A 66 3.84 4.61 30.21
C LYS A 66 2.66 3.91 29.54
N ARG A 67 2.20 2.81 30.13
CA ARG A 67 0.95 2.17 29.70
C ARG A 67 -0.22 3.15 29.80
N GLY A 68 -0.97 3.31 28.72
CA GLY A 68 -2.12 4.21 28.64
C GLY A 68 -1.77 5.67 28.27
N GLU A 69 -0.49 5.99 28.08
CA GLU A 69 -0.07 7.29 27.54
C GLU A 69 -0.46 7.41 26.06
N GLN A 70 -0.97 8.58 25.67
CA GLN A 70 -1.25 8.88 24.26
C GLN A 70 0.06 9.09 23.51
N LEU A 71 0.33 8.27 22.49
CA LEU A 71 1.63 8.26 21.80
C LEU A 71 1.69 9.12 20.55
N LEU A 72 0.62 9.08 19.75
CA LEU A 72 0.54 9.75 18.47
C LEU A 72 -0.88 10.28 18.23
N GLY A 73 -0.96 11.42 17.57
CA GLY A 73 -2.19 11.96 17.02
C GLY A 73 -2.06 12.12 15.52
N VAL A 74 -3.02 11.61 14.75
CA VAL A 74 -3.09 11.79 13.30
C VAL A 74 -4.28 12.67 12.99
N ASP A 75 -4.05 13.79 12.31
CA ASP A 75 -5.13 14.66 11.86
C ASP A 75 -6.00 13.96 10.80
N LYS A 76 -7.31 14.22 10.82
CA LYS A 76 -8.26 13.61 9.88
C LYS A 76 -7.93 13.94 8.43
N GLY A 77 -7.33 15.10 8.14
CA GLY A 77 -6.89 15.51 6.81
C GLY A 77 -5.74 14.68 6.24
N THR A 78 -5.04 13.91 7.09
CA THR A 78 -3.95 13.00 6.74
C THR A 78 -4.43 11.55 6.57
N LEU A 79 -5.72 11.29 6.78
CA LEU A 79 -6.32 9.98 6.56
C LEU A 79 -6.81 9.83 5.12
N ILE A 80 -6.61 8.64 4.58
CA ILE A 80 -7.27 8.17 3.36
C ILE A 80 -8.53 7.46 3.82
N THR A 81 -9.70 8.06 3.54
CA THR A 81 -11.01 7.50 3.87
C THR A 81 -11.75 7.09 2.61
N VAL A 82 -12.82 6.29 2.76
CA VAL A 82 -13.66 5.86 1.63
C VAL A 82 -14.32 7.06 0.97
N GLU A 83 -14.83 8.02 1.74
CA GLU A 83 -15.48 9.23 1.23
C GLU A 83 -14.51 10.05 0.39
N ARG A 84 -13.26 10.19 0.86
CA ARG A 84 -12.21 10.85 0.09
C ARG A 84 -11.88 10.08 -1.18
N ALA A 85 -11.70 8.77 -1.08
CA ALA A 85 -11.41 7.91 -2.22
C ALA A 85 -12.51 8.01 -3.29
N ILE A 86 -13.79 8.02 -2.90
CA ILE A 86 -14.91 8.23 -3.85
C ILE A 86 -14.86 9.61 -4.50
N ALA A 87 -14.54 10.65 -3.72
CA ALA A 87 -14.51 12.03 -4.22
C ALA A 87 -13.32 12.34 -5.14
N GLU A 88 -12.15 11.75 -4.85
CA GLU A 88 -10.90 12.04 -5.56
C GLU A 88 -10.56 11.00 -6.64
N ALA A 89 -10.99 9.75 -6.49
CA ALA A 89 -10.72 8.70 -7.48
C ALA A 89 -11.67 8.81 -8.68
N LYS A 90 -11.14 8.52 -9.86
CA LYS A 90 -11.90 8.49 -11.11
C LYS A 90 -12.63 7.15 -11.28
N LEU A 91 -13.48 6.77 -10.33
CA LEU A 91 -14.15 5.45 -10.32
C LEU A 91 -15.46 5.41 -11.12
N GLY A 92 -16.02 6.58 -11.44
CA GLY A 92 -17.32 6.69 -12.09
C GLY A 92 -18.48 6.15 -11.22
N PRO A 93 -19.72 6.17 -11.72
CA PRO A 93 -20.92 5.88 -10.92
C PRO A 93 -21.02 4.44 -10.44
N LYS A 94 -20.27 3.51 -11.04
CA LYS A 94 -20.27 2.08 -10.67
C LYS A 94 -19.52 1.80 -9.37
N HIS A 95 -18.81 2.78 -8.78
CA HIS A 95 -18.16 2.63 -7.49
C HIS A 95 -19.15 2.18 -6.38
N ALA A 96 -20.43 2.51 -6.53
CA ALA A 96 -21.46 2.19 -5.54
C ALA A 96 -21.70 0.68 -5.37
N ASN A 97 -21.25 -0.12 -6.34
CA ASN A 97 -21.32 -1.58 -6.29
C ASN A 97 -20.02 -2.22 -5.77
N LEU A 98 -18.99 -1.43 -5.49
CA LEU A 98 -17.72 -1.91 -4.97
C LEU A 98 -17.77 -2.00 -3.45
N GLN A 99 -17.04 -2.98 -2.93
CA GLN A 99 -16.74 -3.02 -1.50
C GLN A 99 -15.81 -1.85 -1.15
N GLU A 100 -15.94 -1.31 0.06
CA GLU A 100 -15.17 -0.15 0.54
C GLU A 100 -13.65 -0.36 0.40
N TRP A 101 -13.16 -1.56 0.72
CA TRP A 101 -11.74 -1.90 0.57
C TRP A 101 -11.28 -1.86 -0.89
N SER A 102 -12.15 -2.22 -1.84
CA SER A 102 -11.84 -2.17 -3.28
C SER A 102 -11.77 -0.71 -3.77
N VAL A 103 -12.61 0.16 -3.21
CA VAL A 103 -12.56 1.60 -3.46
C VAL A 103 -11.23 2.18 -2.98
N LEU A 104 -10.83 1.86 -1.74
CA LEU A 104 -9.54 2.30 -1.18
C LEU A 104 -8.36 1.75 -1.99
N ALA A 105 -8.36 0.47 -2.34
CA ALA A 105 -7.30 -0.14 -3.13
C ALA A 105 -7.17 0.50 -4.51
N THR A 106 -8.30 0.80 -5.17
CA THR A 106 -8.29 1.46 -6.47
C THR A 106 -7.79 2.90 -6.36
N PHE A 107 -8.16 3.64 -5.32
CA PHE A 107 -7.62 4.97 -5.05
C PHE A 107 -6.10 4.92 -4.86
N LEU A 108 -5.58 4.00 -4.03
CA LEU A 108 -4.13 3.85 -3.84
C LEU A 108 -3.40 3.52 -5.16
N ALA A 109 -3.97 2.64 -5.99
CA ALA A 109 -3.42 2.32 -7.31
C ALA A 109 -3.41 3.53 -8.25
N GLN A 110 -4.48 4.32 -8.29
CA GLN A 110 -4.54 5.56 -9.08
C GLN A 110 -3.49 6.58 -8.61
N GLN A 111 -3.31 6.73 -7.29
CA GLN A 111 -2.31 7.64 -6.74
C GLN A 111 -0.88 7.17 -7.03
N ALA A 112 -0.62 5.85 -7.02
CA ALA A 112 0.67 5.28 -7.40
C ALA A 112 0.99 5.54 -8.88
N LEU A 113 0.01 5.39 -9.78
CA LEU A 113 0.18 5.73 -11.21
C LEU A 113 0.37 7.23 -11.42
N ALA A 114 -0.36 8.07 -10.68
CA ALA A 114 -0.20 9.52 -10.73
C ALA A 114 1.19 9.96 -10.25
N LEU A 115 1.80 9.21 -9.31
CA LEU A 115 3.13 9.50 -8.77
C LEU A 115 4.22 9.40 -9.84
N ASP A 116 4.22 8.34 -10.65
CA ASP A 116 5.17 8.17 -11.77
C ASP A 116 4.97 9.26 -12.84
N ASN A 117 3.74 9.74 -13.01
CA ASN A 117 3.41 10.82 -13.94
C ASN A 117 3.60 12.24 -13.35
N GLY A 118 4.10 12.37 -12.12
CA GLY A 118 4.31 13.66 -11.45
C GLY A 118 3.02 14.43 -11.11
N THR A 119 1.87 13.74 -11.08
CA THR A 119 0.54 14.32 -10.84
C THR A 119 -0.12 13.80 -9.56
N ALA A 120 0.63 13.07 -8.73
CA ALA A 120 0.12 12.59 -7.45
C ALA A 120 -0.34 13.74 -6.56
N GLY A 121 -1.51 13.56 -5.95
CA GLY A 121 -2.09 14.55 -5.05
C GLY A 121 -1.42 14.58 -3.68
N ALA A 122 -2.17 15.02 -2.68
CA ALA A 122 -1.65 15.32 -1.33
C ALA A 122 -0.98 14.12 -0.61
N PHE A 123 -1.24 12.89 -1.07
CA PHE A 123 -0.71 11.65 -0.50
C PHE A 123 0.50 11.09 -1.28
N GLY A 124 1.03 11.79 -2.29
CA GLY A 124 2.13 11.30 -3.12
C GLY A 124 3.33 10.81 -2.30
N ASP A 125 3.75 11.56 -1.28
CA ASP A 125 4.87 11.16 -0.42
C ASP A 125 4.54 9.95 0.47
N TYR A 126 3.29 9.83 0.94
CA TYR A 126 2.83 8.64 1.66
C TYR A 126 2.87 7.40 0.75
N ILE A 127 2.39 7.51 -0.48
CA ILE A 127 2.44 6.41 -1.48
C ILE A 127 3.88 6.06 -1.84
N ARG A 128 4.74 7.07 -2.01
CA ARG A 128 6.19 6.87 -2.21
C ARG A 128 6.82 6.12 -1.04
N ALA A 129 6.28 6.34 0.16
CA ALA A 129 6.70 5.66 1.37
C ALA A 129 5.97 4.35 1.63
N LEU A 130 5.04 3.85 0.81
CA LEU A 130 4.47 2.51 1.03
C LEU A 130 5.47 1.43 0.62
N PRO A 131 5.48 0.26 1.30
CA PRO A 131 6.31 -0.84 0.85
C PRO A 131 5.84 -1.33 -0.53
N ARG A 132 6.77 -1.74 -1.40
CA ARG A 132 6.43 -2.29 -2.73
C ARG A 132 5.72 -3.63 -2.62
N ARG A 133 6.15 -4.45 -1.66
CA ARG A 133 5.56 -5.75 -1.33
C ARG A 133 5.33 -5.83 0.16
N THR A 134 4.35 -6.62 0.55
CA THR A 134 3.96 -6.79 1.96
C THR A 134 4.59 -8.03 2.58
N GLY A 135 5.09 -8.95 1.74
CA GLY A 135 5.53 -10.27 2.18
C GLY A 135 4.36 -11.22 2.47
N SER A 136 3.14 -10.85 2.04
CA SER A 136 1.96 -11.70 2.17
C SER A 136 2.01 -12.88 1.20
N VAL A 137 1.10 -13.85 1.36
CA VAL A 137 0.98 -14.99 0.45
C VAL A 137 0.77 -14.56 -1.01
N LEU A 138 0.19 -13.38 -1.25
CA LEU A 138 0.02 -12.84 -2.60
C LEU A 138 1.36 -12.49 -3.27
N ASP A 139 2.43 -12.32 -2.50
CA ASP A 139 3.79 -12.08 -2.97
C ASP A 139 4.57 -13.37 -3.22
N TRP A 140 4.03 -14.55 -2.83
CA TRP A 140 4.78 -15.80 -2.87
C TRP A 140 4.83 -16.41 -4.27
N PRO A 141 5.95 -17.04 -4.66
CA PRO A 141 6.00 -17.90 -5.82
C PRO A 141 4.96 -19.02 -5.72
N GLU A 142 4.31 -19.35 -6.83
CA GLU A 142 3.35 -20.46 -6.95
C GLU A 142 3.93 -21.78 -6.41
N GLU A 143 5.21 -22.08 -6.69
CA GLU A 143 5.89 -23.26 -6.14
C GLU A 143 5.96 -23.25 -4.60
N GLU A 144 6.10 -22.09 -3.97
CA GLU A 144 6.10 -21.95 -2.52
C GLU A 144 4.69 -22.09 -1.96
N VAL A 145 3.69 -21.53 -2.63
CA VAL A 145 2.27 -21.73 -2.29
C VAL A 145 1.92 -23.22 -2.35
N ASP A 146 2.25 -23.90 -3.45
CA ASP A 146 2.00 -25.32 -3.65
C ASP A 146 2.78 -26.22 -2.69
N LYS A 147 3.95 -25.78 -2.24
CA LYS A 147 4.75 -26.54 -1.28
C LYS A 147 4.31 -26.33 0.17
N LEU A 148 4.03 -25.09 0.54
CA LEU A 148 3.84 -24.68 1.93
C LEU A 148 2.38 -24.62 2.36
N LEU A 149 1.45 -24.39 1.42
CA LEU A 149 0.02 -24.26 1.70
C LEU A 149 -0.80 -25.46 1.18
N LYS A 150 -0.19 -26.41 0.49
CA LYS A 150 -0.92 -27.60 0.03
C LYS A 150 -1.42 -28.44 1.21
N GLY A 151 -2.75 -28.59 1.27
CA GLY A 151 -3.42 -29.28 2.38
C GLY A 151 -3.59 -28.44 3.64
N SER A 152 -3.32 -27.13 3.58
CA SER A 152 -3.82 -26.21 4.61
C SER A 152 -5.35 -26.17 4.59
N PRO A 153 -6.01 -25.80 5.71
CA PRO A 153 -7.46 -25.69 5.81
C PRO A 153 -8.12 -24.81 4.74
#